data_AF-A0A2M7SYK6-F1
#
_entry.id   AF-A0A2M7SYK6-F1
#
_cell.length_a   1.000
_cell.length_b   1.000
_cell.length_c   1.000
_cell.angle_alpha   90.00
_cell.angle_beta   90.00
_cell.angle_gamma   90.00
#
_symmetry.space_group_name_H-M   'P 1'
#
loop_
_entity.id
_entity.type
_entity.pdbx_description
1 polymer ?
#
loop_
_entity_poly.entity_id
_entity_poly.type
_entity_poly.pdbx_seq_one_letter_code
_entity_poly.pdbx_strand_id
1 'polypeptide(L)'
;MAPNPITRSNPSFKTLTMPQPKESKSQSSFKGAEVGINLLTSLFIAAGLGYGLDVWLETTPLFLLMGFALGFASWLRTIYKLITST
;
A
#
# COMPACT_ATOMS: atom_id res chain seq x y z
N MET A 1 -34.01 -25.51 52.44
CA MET A 1 -33.78 -25.93 51.03
C MET A 1 -34.40 -24.87 50.13
N ALA A 2 -33.63 -23.89 49.67
CA ALA A 2 -34.16 -22.83 48.81
C ALA A 2 -34.37 -23.39 47.38
N PRO A 3 -35.44 -22.99 46.66
CA PRO A 3 -35.64 -23.39 45.28
C PRO A 3 -34.52 -22.82 44.39
N ASN A 4 -33.92 -23.69 43.57
CA ASN A 4 -32.91 -23.33 42.57
C ASN A 4 -33.47 -22.25 41.63
N PRO A 5 -32.82 -21.08 41.47
CA PRO A 5 -33.29 -20.04 40.57
C PRO A 5 -33.28 -20.58 39.14
N ILE A 6 -34.50 -20.78 38.65
CA ILE A 6 -34.80 -21.26 37.31
C ILE A 6 -34.10 -20.34 36.30
N THR A 7 -33.08 -20.90 35.64
CA THR A 7 -32.46 -20.39 34.42
C THR A 7 -33.50 -19.78 33.49
N ARG A 8 -33.52 -18.44 33.40
CA ARG A 8 -34.13 -17.76 32.26
C ARG A 8 -33.01 -17.13 31.46
N SER A 9 -32.66 -17.85 30.40
CA SER A 9 -31.80 -17.42 29.30
C SER A 9 -32.08 -15.96 28.96
N ASN A 10 -31.08 -15.10 29.11
CA ASN A 10 -31.05 -13.79 28.49
C ASN A 10 -31.49 -13.98 27.03
N PRO A 11 -32.63 -13.41 26.58
CA PRO A 11 -32.90 -13.35 25.17
C PRO A 11 -31.82 -12.42 24.63
N SER A 12 -30.74 -13.04 24.17
CA SER A 12 -29.74 -12.43 23.32
C SER A 12 -30.51 -11.91 22.11
N PHE A 13 -31.03 -10.70 22.23
CA PHE A 13 -30.81 -9.69 21.21
C PHE A 13 -29.30 -9.66 21.07
N LYS A 14 -28.79 -10.65 20.32
CA LYS A 14 -27.50 -10.59 19.67
C LYS A 14 -27.63 -9.28 18.95
N THR A 15 -27.04 -8.23 19.53
CA THR A 15 -26.88 -6.94 18.90
C THR A 15 -26.60 -7.33 17.48
N LEU A 16 -27.53 -7.05 16.58
CA LEU A 16 -27.24 -7.14 15.18
C LEU A 16 -26.27 -5.99 15.01
N THR A 17 -25.02 -6.22 15.43
CA THR A 17 -23.85 -5.67 14.81
C THR A 17 -24.04 -6.13 13.38
N MET A 18 -24.84 -5.32 12.66
CA MET A 18 -24.79 -5.19 11.23
C MET A 18 -23.30 -5.29 10.97
N PRO A 19 -22.86 -6.33 10.25
CA PRO A 19 -21.46 -6.47 9.97
C PRO A 19 -21.03 -5.09 9.52
N GLN A 20 -20.15 -4.46 10.32
CA GLN A 20 -19.32 -3.37 9.87
C GLN A 20 -19.01 -3.72 8.42
N PRO A 21 -19.10 -2.79 7.45
CA PRO A 21 -18.50 -3.03 6.15
C PRO A 21 -17.04 -3.33 6.45
N LYS A 22 -16.75 -4.62 6.65
CA LYS A 22 -15.43 -5.20 6.70
C LYS A 22 -15.05 -4.92 5.28
N GLU A 23 -14.33 -3.81 5.08
CA GLU A 23 -13.70 -3.50 3.82
C GLU A 23 -13.25 -4.83 3.28
N SER A 24 -13.97 -5.25 2.24
CA SER A 24 -13.94 -6.61 1.77
C SER A 24 -12.55 -6.76 1.24
N LYS A 25 -11.71 -7.30 2.10
CA LYS A 25 -10.31 -7.63 1.94
C LYS A 25 -10.23 -8.77 0.92
N SER A 26 -10.73 -8.52 -0.29
CA SER A 26 -10.22 -9.09 -1.53
C SER A 26 -8.83 -8.47 -1.80
N GLN A 27 -8.00 -8.46 -0.76
CA GLN A 27 -6.64 -7.94 -0.68
C GLN A 27 -5.64 -9.09 -0.78
N SER A 28 -6.13 -10.25 -1.23
CA SER A 28 -5.42 -11.50 -1.37
C SER A 28 -5.07 -11.70 -2.85
N SER A 29 -4.06 -10.96 -3.34
CA SER A 29 -3.13 -11.37 -4.44
C SER A 29 -2.37 -10.19 -5.08
N PHE A 30 -2.75 -8.93 -4.85
CA PHE A 30 -2.17 -7.79 -5.59
C PHE A 30 -0.82 -7.27 -5.08
N LYS A 31 -0.15 -7.95 -4.13
CA LYS A 31 1.17 -7.51 -3.62
C LYS A 31 2.21 -7.30 -4.74
N GLY A 32 2.22 -8.17 -5.75
CA GLY A 32 3.10 -8.00 -6.90
C GLY A 32 2.76 -6.76 -7.76
N ALA A 33 1.47 -6.47 -7.90
CA ALA A 33 1.00 -5.29 -8.62
C ALA A 33 1.32 -3.99 -7.87
N GLU A 34 1.18 -3.97 -6.54
CA GLU A 34 1.60 -2.82 -5.72
C GLU A 34 3.10 -2.50 -5.89
N VAL A 35 3.96 -3.54 -5.90
CA VAL A 35 5.40 -3.37 -6.14
C VAL A 35 5.65 -2.80 -7.54
N GLY A 36 4.95 -3.30 -8.56
CA GLY A 36 5.06 -2.77 -9.92
C GLY A 36 4.55 -1.34 -10.06
N ILE A 37 3.43 -1.00 -9.44
CA ILE A 37 2.87 0.36 -9.43
C ILE A 37 3.84 1.31 -8.73
N ASN A 38 4.44 0.91 -7.60
CA ASN A 38 5.46 1.72 -6.93
C ASN A 38 6.68 2.00 -7.84
N LEU A 39 7.09 1.04 -8.69
CA LEU A 39 8.14 1.29 -9.69
C LEU A 39 7.69 2.39 -10.64
N LEU A 40 6.52 2.23 -11.27
CA LEU A 40 5.99 3.20 -12.22
C LEU A 40 5.85 4.57 -11.56
N THR A 41 5.20 4.66 -10.41
CA THR A 41 5.02 5.93 -9.68
C THR A 41 6.35 6.62 -9.41
N SER A 42 7.33 5.89 -8.84
CA SER A 42 8.64 6.48 -8.55
C SER A 42 9.40 6.91 -9.81
N LEU A 43 9.31 6.13 -10.89
CA LEU A 43 9.96 6.42 -12.16
C LEU A 43 9.33 7.61 -12.87
N PHE A 44 8.00 7.68 -12.93
CA PHE A 44 7.28 8.80 -13.54
C PHE A 44 7.56 10.11 -12.80
N ILE A 45 7.61 10.08 -11.47
CA ILE A 45 7.90 11.26 -10.66
C ILE A 45 9.34 11.72 -10.89
N ALA A 46 10.30 10.80 -10.85
CA ALA A 46 11.71 11.17 -11.00
C ALA A 46 12.08 11.54 -12.44
N ALA A 47 11.52 10.86 -13.44
CA ALA A 47 11.68 11.21 -14.85
C ALA A 47 10.96 12.51 -15.20
N GLY A 48 9.77 12.77 -14.65
CA GLY A 48 9.05 14.02 -14.82
C GLY A 48 9.80 15.20 -14.21
N LEU A 49 10.34 15.04 -13.00
CA LEU A 49 11.23 16.02 -12.36
C LEU A 49 12.52 16.24 -13.16
N GLY A 50 13.16 15.16 -13.60
CA GLY A 50 14.40 15.23 -14.38
C GLY A 50 14.20 15.90 -15.74
N TYR A 51 13.13 15.55 -16.44
CA TYR A 51 12.75 16.19 -17.71
C TYR A 51 12.43 17.68 -17.53
N GLY A 52 11.67 18.02 -16.49
CA GLY A 52 11.36 19.42 -16.17
C GLY A 52 12.62 20.24 -15.89
N LEU A 53 13.59 19.66 -15.17
CA LEU A 53 14.89 20.28 -14.94
C LEU A 53 15.68 20.44 -16.24
N ASP A 54 15.76 19.40 -17.06
CA ASP A 54 16.47 19.45 -18.34
C ASP A 54 15.90 20.52 -19.27
N VAL A 55 14.58 20.67 -19.34
CA VAL A 55 13.91 21.72 -20.14
C VAL A 55 14.17 23.12 -19.57
N TRP A 56 14.21 23.27 -18.25
CA TRP A 56 14.42 24.58 -17.61
C TRP A 56 15.88 25.06 -17.68
N LEU A 57 16.84 24.13 -17.69
CA LEU A 57 18.27 24.43 -17.80
C LEU A 57 18.80 24.37 -19.25
N GLU A 58 17.94 24.07 -20.24
CA GLU A 58 18.34 23.78 -21.64
C GLU A 58 19.49 22.75 -21.74
N THR A 59 19.62 21.88 -20.74
CA THR A 59 20.69 20.89 -20.67
C THR A 59 20.35 19.67 -21.52
N THR A 60 21.40 18.97 -21.99
CA THR A 60 21.26 17.60 -22.49
C THR A 60 20.59 16.73 -21.43
N PRO A 61 19.92 15.59 -21.80
CA PRO A 61 19.05 14.81 -20.92
C PRO A 61 19.79 14.06 -19.78
N LEU A 62 20.57 14.81 -19.01
CA LEU A 62 21.45 14.38 -17.93
C LEU A 62 20.66 14.32 -16.62
N PHE A 63 19.81 15.31 -16.33
CA PHE A 63 18.98 15.29 -15.13
C PHE A 63 17.85 14.28 -15.26
N LEU A 64 17.33 14.01 -16.46
CA LEU A 64 16.43 12.91 -16.73
C LEU A 64 17.12 11.57 -16.48
N LEU A 65 18.36 11.37 -16.93
CA LEU A 65 19.07 10.12 -16.70
C LEU A 65 19.41 9.90 -15.22
N MET A 66 19.85 10.96 -14.52
CA MET A 66 20.03 10.96 -13.06
C MET A 66 18.70 10.68 -12.35
N GLY A 67 17.64 11.40 -12.68
CA GLY A 67 16.31 11.24 -12.10
C GLY A 67 15.78 9.83 -12.31
N PHE A 68 15.91 9.29 -13.52
CA PHE A 68 15.56 7.91 -13.83
C PHE A 68 16.34 6.90 -12.98
N ALA A 69 17.66 7.07 -12.87
CA ALA A 69 18.52 6.22 -12.04
C ALA A 69 18.14 6.31 -10.54
N LEU A 70 17.82 7.51 -10.04
CA LEU A 70 17.36 7.72 -8.67
C LEU A 70 15.98 7.09 -8.42
N GLY A 71 15.05 7.22 -9.36
CA GLY A 71 13.73 6.56 -9.31
C GLY A 71 13.86 5.05 -9.24
N PHE A 72 14.72 4.47 -10.10
CA PHE A 72 15.02 3.05 -10.08
C PHE A 72 15.68 2.59 -8.76
N ALA A 73 16.67 3.33 -8.27
CA ALA A 73 17.33 3.05 -6.99
C ALA A 73 16.36 3.09 -5.80
N SER A 74 15.42 4.05 -5.79
CA SER A 74 14.37 4.16 -4.78
C SER A 74 13.45 2.93 -4.76
N TRP A 75 13.06 2.44 -5.94
CA TRP A 75 12.26 1.22 -6.04
C TRP A 75 13.03 -0.03 -5.61
N LEU A 76 14.30 -0.17 -6.03
CA LEU A 76 15.16 -1.27 -5.58
C LEU A 76 15.25 -1.33 -4.06
N ARG A 77 15.35 -0.18 -3.38
CA ARG A 77 15.34 -0.11 -1.91
C ARG A 77 14.04 -0.65 -1.31
N THR A 78 12.91 -0.41 -1.96
CA THR A 78 11.59 -0.93 -1.54
C THR A 78 11.54 -2.45 -1.64
N ILE A 79 12.01 -3.02 -2.76
CA ILE A 79 12.11 -4.47 -2.93
C ILE A 79 13.08 -5.09 -1.93
N TYR A 80 14.27 -4.50 -1.78
CA TYR A 80 15.28 -5.01 -0.86
C TYR A 80 14.74 -5.10 0.57
N LYS A 81 14.01 -4.08 1.00
CA LYS A 81 13.31 -4.07 2.28
C LYS A 81 12.23 -5.15 2.36
N LEU A 82 11.46 -5.37 1.28
CA LEU A 82 10.42 -6.40 1.22
C LEU A 82 10.99 -7.82 1.36
N ILE A 83 12.12 -8.09 0.69
CA ILE A 83 12.78 -9.41 0.69
C ILE A 83 13.47 -9.67 2.03
N THR A 84 14.16 -8.66 2.57
CA THR A 84 14.95 -8.83 3.82
C THR A 84 14.06 -8.84 5.08
N SER A 85 12.85 -8.28 5.02
CA SER A 85 11.91 -8.26 6.15
C SER A 85 11.02 -9.51 6.24
N THR A 86 11.32 -10.58 5.51
CA THR A 86 10.65 -11.89 5.56
C THR A 86 11.55 -12.90 6.23
#